data_AF-A0A535GCI2-F1
#
_entry.id   AF-A0A535GCI2-F1
#
_cell.length_a   1.000
_cell.length_b   1.000
_cell.length_c   1.000
_cell.angle_alpha   90.00
_cell.angle_beta   90.00
_cell.angle_gamma   90.00
#
_symmetry.space_group_name_H-M   'P 1'
#
loop_
_entity.id
_entity.type
_entity.pdbx_description
1 polymer ?
#
loop_
_entity_poly.entity_id
_entity_poly.type
_entity_poly.pdbx_seq_one_letter_code
_entity_poly.pdbx_strand_id
1 'polypeptide(L)'
;MRTFILALMSVAALTLLAASAVHANLLGPIDPFPGAAPPEAVLGIVLAITAVAAFLSWARAWLFAVAATLLALFGTIYGLTLTIPRGESGDVVYHVSLLAGLIVAAGLLIRQRRFVD
;
A
#
# COMPACT_ATOMS: atom_id res chain seq x y z
N MET A 1 14.59 12.49 -4.92
CA MET A 1 13.73 11.44 -5.50
C MET A 1 13.50 10.27 -4.54
N ARG A 2 14.56 9.61 -4.05
CA ARG A 2 14.45 8.50 -3.07
C ARG A 2 13.53 8.80 -1.88
N THR A 3 13.74 9.91 -1.16
CA THR A 3 12.92 10.30 0.00
C THR A 3 11.44 10.43 -0.34
N PHE A 4 11.13 10.97 -1.52
CA PHE A 4 9.74 11.12 -1.99
C PHE A 4 9.09 9.76 -2.26
N ILE A 5 9.81 8.82 -2.89
CA ILE A 5 9.34 7.45 -3.09
C ILE A 5 9.05 6.77 -1.75
N LEU A 6 9.99 6.88 -0.79
CA LEU A 6 9.82 6.30 0.53
C LEU A 6 8.63 6.92 1.27
N ALA A 7 8.43 8.24 1.16
CA ALA A 7 7.27 8.91 1.72
C ALA A 7 5.96 8.39 1.11
N LEU A 8 5.89 8.22 -0.22
CA LEU A 8 4.71 7.64 -0.88
C LEU A 8 4.44 6.21 -0.39
N MET A 9 5.48 5.37 -0.28
CA MET A 9 5.35 4.01 0.24
C MET A 9 4.87 4.01 1.70
N SER A 10 5.41 4.88 2.55
CA SER A 10 5.00 4.99 3.95
C SER A 10 3.55 5.47 4.09
N VAL A 11 3.12 6.46 3.30
CA VAL A 11 1.72 6.91 3.28
C VAL A 11 0.78 5.80 2.84
N ALA A 12 1.12 5.06 1.77
CA ALA A 12 0.34 3.93 1.30
C ALA A 12 0.25 2.82 2.36
N ALA A 13 1.36 2.51 3.03
CA ALA A 13 1.40 1.51 4.09
C ALA A 13 0.52 1.92 5.29
N LEU A 14 0.62 3.17 5.74
CA LEU A 14 -0.22 3.69 6.82
C LEU A 14 -1.69 3.70 6.44
N THR A 15 -2.02 4.01 5.18
CA THR A 15 -3.40 3.97 4.68
C THR A 15 -3.98 2.57 4.78
N LEU A 16 -3.26 1.54 4.32
CA LEU A 16 -3.67 0.14 4.42
C LEU A 16 -3.82 -0.33 5.88
N LEU A 17 -2.89 0.06 6.75
CA LEU A 17 -2.96 -0.29 8.18
C LEU A 17 -4.15 0.38 8.87
N ALA A 18 -4.43 1.64 8.54
CA ALA A 18 -5.58 2.36 9.07
C ALA A 18 -6.91 1.77 8.56
N ALA A 19 -7.01 1.46 7.26
CA ALA A 19 -8.16 0.78 6.67
C ALA A 19 -8.41 -0.58 7.34
N SER A 20 -7.35 -1.37 7.51
CA SER A 20 -7.44 -2.65 8.22
C SER A 20 -7.97 -2.50 9.65
N ALA A 21 -7.49 -1.50 10.39
CA ALA A 21 -7.96 -1.22 11.74
C ALA A 21 -9.45 -0.80 11.77
N VAL A 22 -9.90 -0.02 10.77
CA VAL A 22 -11.32 0.33 10.59
C VAL A 22 -12.15 -0.93 10.32
N HIS A 23 -11.75 -1.73 9.34
CA HIS A 23 -12.44 -2.96 8.94
C HIS A 23 -12.51 -4.03 10.04
N ALA A 24 -11.53 -4.04 10.95
CA ALA A 24 -11.47 -4.92 12.11
C ALA A 24 -12.17 -4.34 13.37
N ASN A 25 -12.84 -3.19 13.28
CA ASN A 25 -13.50 -2.50 14.40
C ASN A 25 -12.57 -2.03 15.54
N LEU A 26 -11.26 -1.89 15.31
CA LEU A 26 -10.33 -1.39 16.33
C LEU A 26 -10.57 0.08 16.67
N LEU A 27 -11.21 0.83 15.76
CA LEU A 27 -11.55 2.25 15.91
C LEU A 27 -13.05 2.47 16.14
N GLY A 28 -13.79 1.40 16.50
CA GLY A 28 -15.24 1.38 16.56
C GLY A 28 -15.89 0.90 15.24
N PRO A 29 -17.22 0.72 15.22
CA PRO A 29 -17.95 0.16 14.08
C PRO A 29 -18.20 1.20 12.99
N ILE A 30 -17.12 1.72 12.39
CA ILE A 30 -17.18 2.75 11.35
C ILE A 30 -17.57 2.13 10.00
N ASP A 31 -16.82 1.11 9.56
CA ASP A 31 -17.13 0.31 8.37
C ASP A 31 -16.65 -1.13 8.60
N PRO A 32 -17.45 -2.00 9.22
CA PRO A 32 -17.03 -3.37 9.49
C PRO A 32 -16.90 -4.18 8.18
N PHE A 33 -15.69 -4.67 7.90
CA PHE A 33 -15.46 -5.60 6.78
C PHE A 33 -14.37 -6.63 7.12
N PRO A 34 -14.68 -7.66 7.94
CA PRO A 34 -13.67 -8.59 8.45
C PRO A 34 -12.87 -9.34 7.37
N GLY A 35 -13.43 -9.53 6.18
CA GLY A 35 -12.75 -10.16 5.05
C GLY A 35 -11.62 -9.31 4.45
N ALA A 36 -11.68 -7.98 4.59
CA ALA A 36 -10.70 -7.05 4.05
C ALA A 36 -9.56 -6.72 5.04
N ALA A 37 -9.85 -6.80 6.35
CA ALA A 37 -8.88 -6.43 7.39
C ALA A 37 -7.56 -7.22 7.33
N PRO A 38 -7.52 -8.58 7.28
CA PRO A 38 -6.26 -9.31 7.22
C PRO A 38 -5.44 -9.03 5.95
N PRO A 39 -6.03 -9.06 4.72
CA PRO A 39 -5.30 -8.70 3.51
C PRO A 39 -4.66 -7.31 3.57
N GLU A 40 -5.40 -6.30 4.01
CA GLU A 40 -4.89 -4.92 4.09
C GLU A 40 -3.76 -4.79 5.12
N ALA A 41 -3.89 -5.42 6.28
CA ALA A 41 -2.83 -5.45 7.28
C ALA A 41 -1.55 -6.08 6.71
N VAL A 42 -1.65 -7.22 6.03
CA VAL A 42 -0.49 -7.91 5.44
C VAL A 42 0.19 -7.01 4.41
N LEU A 43 -0.57 -6.41 3.50
CA LEU A 43 -0.04 -5.50 2.48
C LEU A 43 0.61 -4.26 3.11
N GLY A 44 -0.04 -3.65 4.09
CA GLY A 44 0.47 -2.49 4.83
C GLY A 44 1.77 -2.79 5.57
N ILE A 45 1.85 -3.92 6.28
CA ILE A 45 3.06 -4.36 6.99
C ILE A 45 4.21 -4.61 6.02
N VAL A 46 3.96 -5.36 4.94
CA VAL A 46 5.00 -5.67 3.93
C VAL A 46 5.54 -4.39 3.30
N LEU A 47 4.66 -3.44 2.96
CA LEU A 47 5.07 -2.17 2.38
C LEU A 47 5.83 -1.30 3.39
N ALA A 48 5.40 -1.26 4.66
CA ALA A 48 6.09 -0.55 5.73
C ALA A 48 7.51 -1.09 5.97
N ILE A 49 7.65 -2.42 6.12
CA ILE A 49 8.94 -3.07 6.36
C ILE A 49 9.90 -2.78 5.23
N THR A 50 9.46 -2.89 3.98
CA THR A 50 10.32 -2.65 2.81
C THR A 50 10.67 -1.17 2.63
N ALA A 51 9.77 -0.25 2.96
CA ALA A 51 10.07 1.18 3.00
C ALA A 51 11.13 1.50 4.07
N VAL A 52 11.02 0.93 5.26
CA VAL A 52 12.02 1.08 6.34
C VAL A 52 13.37 0.47 5.95
N ALA A 53 13.39 -0.75 5.40
CA ALA A 53 14.62 -1.39 4.93
C ALA A 53 15.31 -0.56 3.83
N ALA A 54 14.54 0.02 2.91
CA ALA A 54 15.04 0.89 1.86
C ALA A 54 15.51 2.25 2.38
N PHE A 55 14.91 2.77 3.46
CA PHE A 55 15.39 3.94 4.19
C PHE A 55 16.74 3.68 4.86
N LEU A 56 16.88 2.52 5.53
CA LEU A 56 18.11 2.09 6.20
C LEU A 56 19.21 1.61 5.24
N SER A 57 18.98 1.68 3.92
CA SER A 57 19.93 1.30 2.88
C SER A 57 20.41 -0.16 2.97
N TRP A 58 19.54 -1.08 3.42
CA TRP A 58 19.90 -2.50 3.48
C TRP A 58 20.17 -3.07 2.09
N ALA A 59 21.05 -4.06 2.02
CA ALA A 59 21.36 -4.76 0.77
C ALA A 59 20.07 -5.31 0.13
N ARG A 60 19.89 -5.10 -1.17
CA ARG A 60 18.72 -5.54 -1.96
C ARG A 60 17.37 -4.94 -1.52
N ALA A 61 17.32 -4.00 -0.58
CA ALA A 61 16.07 -3.39 -0.11
C ALA A 61 15.26 -2.74 -1.25
N TRP A 62 15.94 -2.23 -2.28
CA TRP A 62 15.28 -1.64 -3.45
C TRP A 62 14.48 -2.66 -4.26
N LEU A 63 15.00 -3.88 -4.42
CA LEU A 63 14.28 -4.97 -5.10
C LEU A 63 13.01 -5.34 -4.32
N PHE A 64 13.12 -5.44 -2.99
CA PHE A 64 11.98 -5.73 -2.13
C PHE A 64 10.96 -4.59 -2.12
N ALA A 65 11.40 -3.32 -2.17
CA ALA A 65 10.51 -2.17 -2.30
C ALA A 65 9.70 -2.21 -3.60
N VAL A 66 10.33 -2.57 -4.73
CA VAL A 66 9.62 -2.79 -6.01
C VAL A 66 8.59 -3.91 -5.86
N ALA A 67 8.99 -5.08 -5.35
CA ALA A 67 8.11 -6.23 -5.22
C ALA A 67 6.92 -5.95 -4.29
N ALA A 68 7.16 -5.34 -3.13
CA ALA A 68 6.11 -4.96 -2.18
C ALA A 68 5.14 -3.93 -2.76
N THR A 69 5.66 -2.93 -3.50
CA THR A 69 4.80 -1.92 -4.14
C THR A 69 3.92 -2.54 -5.23
N LEU A 70 4.47 -3.47 -6.02
CA LEU A 70 3.68 -4.20 -7.03
C LEU A 70 2.63 -5.13 -6.37
N LEU A 71 3.01 -5.82 -5.30
CA LEU A 71 2.07 -6.64 -4.53
C LEU A 71 0.92 -5.81 -3.97
N ALA A 72 1.22 -4.67 -3.35
CA ALA A 72 0.21 -3.73 -2.86
C ALA A 72 -0.67 -3.21 -4.01
N LEU A 73 -0.09 -2.87 -5.16
CA LEU A 73 -0.83 -2.40 -6.33
C LEU A 73 -1.85 -3.45 -6.80
N PHE A 74 -1.43 -4.71 -6.99
CA PHE A 74 -2.34 -5.79 -7.38
C PHE A 74 -3.37 -6.09 -6.30
N GLY A 75 -2.96 -6.06 -5.03
CA GLY A 75 -3.86 -6.20 -3.89
C GLY A 75 -4.94 -5.13 -3.85
N THR A 76 -4.59 -3.86 -4.09
CA THR A 76 -5.55 -2.74 -4.17
C THR A 76 -6.47 -2.86 -5.38
N ILE A 77 -5.97 -3.31 -6.54
CA ILE A 77 -6.85 -3.60 -7.70
C ILE A 77 -7.87 -4.67 -7.33
N TYR A 78 -7.43 -5.75 -6.69
CA TYR A 78 -8.32 -6.82 -6.24
C TYR A 78 -9.32 -6.33 -5.17
N GLY A 79 -8.87 -5.54 -4.18
CA GLY A 79 -9.77 -4.93 -3.20
C GLY A 79 -10.86 -4.08 -3.87
N LEU A 80 -10.49 -3.30 -4.87
CA LEU A 80 -11.44 -2.47 -5.63
C LEU A 80 -12.52 -3.30 -6.35
N THR A 81 -12.21 -4.52 -6.83
CA THR A 81 -13.23 -5.39 -7.45
C THR A 81 -14.26 -5.92 -6.44
N LEU A 82 -13.89 -5.99 -5.15
CA LEU A 82 -14.78 -6.37 -4.06
C LEU A 82 -15.54 -5.18 -3.47
N THR A 83 -14.90 -4.01 -3.42
CA THR A 83 -15.44 -2.78 -2.87
C THR A 83 -16.47 -2.11 -3.79
N ILE A 84 -16.26 -2.11 -5.11
CA ILE A 84 -17.21 -1.49 -6.06
C ILE A 84 -18.62 -2.07 -5.91
N PRO A 85 -18.84 -3.41 -5.85
CA PRO A 85 -20.15 -3.99 -5.62
C PRO A 85 -20.77 -3.68 -4.25
N ARG A 86 -19.94 -3.43 -3.21
CA ARG A 86 -20.43 -3.03 -1.88
C ARG A 86 -21.04 -1.64 -1.87
N GLY A 87 -20.60 -0.75 -2.77
CA GLY A 87 -21.16 0.60 -2.90
C GLY A 87 -20.75 1.59 -1.80
N GLU A 88 -19.82 1.20 -0.92
CA GLU A 88 -19.31 2.07 0.15
C GLU A 88 -18.36 3.13 -0.41
N SER A 89 -18.87 4.36 -0.56
CA SER A 89 -18.14 5.44 -1.21
C SER A 89 -16.78 5.75 -0.58
N GLY A 90 -16.68 5.68 0.76
CA GLY A 90 -15.41 5.87 1.48
C GLY A 90 -14.37 4.82 1.11
N ASP A 91 -14.79 3.56 1.04
CA ASP A 91 -13.95 2.42 0.69
C ASP A 91 -13.44 2.54 -0.77
N VAL A 92 -14.32 2.95 -1.71
CA VAL A 92 -13.94 3.22 -3.10
C VAL A 92 -12.93 4.36 -3.20
N VAL A 93 -13.19 5.49 -2.51
CA VAL A 93 -12.36 6.70 -2.61
C VAL A 93 -10.94 6.43 -2.12
N TYR A 94 -10.77 5.73 -1.00
CA TYR A 94 -9.41 5.45 -0.54
C TYR A 94 -8.72 4.42 -1.43
N HIS A 95 -9.41 3.40 -1.95
CA HIS A 95 -8.80 2.43 -2.86
C HIS A 95 -8.29 3.11 -4.14
N VAL A 96 -9.08 3.99 -4.74
CA VAL A 96 -8.67 4.75 -5.94
C VAL A 96 -7.49 5.68 -5.63
N SER A 97 -7.53 6.37 -4.49
CA SER A 97 -6.46 7.27 -4.05
C SER A 97 -5.15 6.52 -3.78
N LEU A 98 -5.24 5.38 -3.10
CA LEU A 98 -4.15 4.47 -2.81
C LEU A 98 -3.55 3.90 -4.11
N LEU A 99 -4.39 3.46 -5.05
CA LEU A 99 -3.96 2.94 -6.34
C LEU A 99 -3.16 3.99 -7.13
N ALA A 100 -3.63 5.24 -7.19
CA ALA A 100 -2.92 6.32 -7.84
C ALA A 100 -1.53 6.55 -7.21
N GLY A 101 -1.46 6.58 -5.87
CA GLY A 101 -0.20 6.69 -5.14
C GLY A 101 0.78 5.54 -5.41
N LEU A 102 0.27 4.30 -5.43
CA LEU A 102 1.06 3.10 -5.71
C LEU A 102 1.57 3.07 -7.16
N ILE A 103 0.78 3.51 -8.14
CA ILE A 103 1.22 3.63 -9.54
C ILE A 103 2.38 4.62 -9.65
N VAL A 104 2.28 5.79 -9.00
CA VAL A 104 3.36 6.78 -8.97
C VAL A 104 4.60 6.21 -8.30
N ALA A 105 4.46 5.58 -7.13
CA ALA A 105 5.56 4.96 -6.41
C ALA A 105 6.25 3.87 -7.25
N ALA A 106 5.49 2.98 -7.87
CA ALA A 106 5.99 1.90 -8.73
C ALA A 106 6.77 2.46 -9.94
N GLY A 107 6.21 3.45 -10.63
CA GLY A 107 6.85 4.09 -11.78
C GLY A 107 8.19 4.73 -11.40
N LEU A 108 8.24 5.42 -10.26
CA LEU A 108 9.46 6.05 -9.75
C LEU A 108 10.50 5.02 -9.29
N LEU A 109 10.09 3.95 -8.60
CA LEU A 109 10.96 2.85 -8.15
C LEU A 109 11.63 2.15 -9.34
N ILE A 110 10.84 1.80 -10.36
CA ILE A 110 11.32 1.13 -11.59
C ILE A 110 12.27 2.05 -12.35
N ARG A 111 11.92 3.33 -12.50
CA ARG A 111 12.78 4.31 -13.17
C ARG A 111 14.12 4.47 -12.45
N GLN A 112 14.11 4.60 -11.13
CA GLN A 112 15.34 4.81 -10.36
C GLN A 112 16.26 3.58 -10.38
N ARG A 113 15.70 2.36 -10.40
CA ARG A 113 16.51 1.13 -10.49
C ARG A 113 17.38 1.10 -11.75
N ARG A 114 16.83 1.52 -12.89
CA ARG A 114 17.55 1.58 -14.18
C ARG A 114 18.76 2.53 -14.20
N PHE A 115 18.92 3.38 -13.20
CA PHE A 115 20.06 4.31 -13.08
C PHE A 115 21.10 3.89 -12.03
N VAL A 116 20.81 2.84 -11.25
CA VAL A 116 21.71 2.33 -10.19
C VAL A 116 22.42 1.04 -10.63
N ASP A 117 21.84 0.33 -11.60
CA ASP A 117 22.47 -0.79 -12.33
C ASP A 117 23.23 -0.25 -13.57
#